data_AF-A0A3R6GYE6-F1
#
_entry.id   AF-A0A3R6GYE6-F1
#
_cell.length_a   1.000
_cell.length_b   1.000
_cell.length_c   1.000
_cell.angle_alpha   90.00
_cell.angle_beta   90.00
_cell.angle_gamma   90.00
#
_symmetry.space_group_name_H-M   'P 1'
#
loop_
_entity.id
_entity.type
_entity.pdbx_description
1 polymer ?
#
loop_
_entity_poly.entity_id
_entity_poly.type
_entity_poly.pdbx_seq_one_letter_code
_entity_poly.pdbx_strand_id
1 'polypeptide(L)'
;MARNDGVDRTCARNMDVTDNDIGDAQAHNEREKEIYSNEDIIPERSSLNVHFKEPTGSYAEMFEQMKADNIISTRGLKADAVHFNEMVFDVNSAYFDNHGGYEYARQFYEEAYKSAVEIVGGEQYILSAVMHADEINRAMSEALGKDVFHYHLHVVYVPVVEKQILWSKRCKDEALRGTVKETIMQVSRSKKWLSKPAVDKDGKPILQVNGKPVLRKSYSVLQDDFFQHMRAAGYTDVERGERDSTEEHLTVTQFKVAKEKQRLEAVTAELNQKEAQLDDTTQAAEKKKQELKSLQAQTKAATGIAVTVQELESMGKKSFTGNIVLTPDECRTLKNYAVSSFAEKAEKLKYQQKYETAKKDAGVWKKRYEKLLEQAQPYLDAVKLAPERVRAFLNAVLTRGKEKQDIPQERGRKRKESTIDR
;
A
#
# COMPACT_ATOMS: atom_id res chain seq x y z
N MET A 1 3.52 5.93 -11.93
CA MET A 1 4.18 4.96 -11.02
C MET A 1 3.23 3.88 -10.50
N ALA A 2 1.96 4.15 -10.22
CA ALA A 2 1.01 3.16 -9.70
C ALA A 2 0.20 2.43 -10.78
N ARG A 3 0.88 1.84 -11.79
CA ARG A 3 0.23 1.05 -12.84
C ARG A 3 -0.06 -0.40 -12.44
N ASN A 4 0.55 -0.86 -11.33
CA ASN A 4 0.40 -2.22 -10.81
C ASN A 4 0.63 -3.31 -11.88
N ASP A 5 1.50 -3.01 -12.84
CA ASP A 5 1.87 -3.87 -13.96
C ASP A 5 3.13 -4.72 -13.68
N GLY A 6 3.59 -4.70 -12.43
CA GLY A 6 4.77 -5.43 -11.97
C GLY A 6 6.11 -4.84 -12.44
N VAL A 7 6.11 -3.61 -12.99
CA VAL A 7 7.32 -2.96 -13.49
C VAL A 7 7.69 -1.76 -12.62
N ASP A 8 8.90 -1.82 -12.05
CA ASP A 8 9.47 -0.77 -11.23
C ASP A 8 10.08 0.32 -12.11
N ARG A 9 9.57 1.55 -11.99
CA ARG A 9 9.97 2.66 -12.85
C ARG A 9 10.54 3.81 -12.05
N THR A 10 11.68 4.33 -12.51
CA THR A 10 12.27 5.57 -12.01
C THR A 10 11.42 6.77 -12.40
N CYS A 11 11.20 7.67 -11.46
CA CYS A 11 10.54 8.94 -11.68
C CYS A 11 11.45 10.08 -11.20
N ALA A 12 11.72 11.03 -12.09
CA ALA A 12 12.32 12.31 -11.75
C ALA A 12 11.37 13.41 -12.22
N ARG A 13 11.04 14.32 -11.32
CA ARG A 13 10.17 15.48 -11.59
C ARG A 13 10.86 16.74 -11.11
N ASN A 14 10.66 17.84 -11.81
CA ASN A 14 11.12 19.15 -11.38
C ASN A 14 9.93 20.10 -11.31
N MET A 15 9.84 20.87 -10.24
CA MET A 15 8.79 21.86 -10.02
C MET A 15 9.40 23.22 -9.74
N ASP A 16 8.69 24.26 -10.18
CA ASP A 16 9.01 25.62 -9.77
C ASP A 16 8.51 25.83 -8.35
N VAL A 17 9.36 26.39 -7.49
CA VAL A 17 8.98 26.82 -6.15
C VAL A 17 9.03 28.34 -6.15
N THR A 18 7.90 28.99 -5.93
CA THR A 18 7.85 30.45 -5.93
C THR A 18 8.51 30.99 -4.65
N ASP A 19 8.97 32.23 -4.69
CA ASP A 19 9.56 32.88 -3.51
C ASP A 19 8.59 32.93 -2.32
N ASN A 20 7.29 32.94 -2.56
CA ASN A 20 6.28 32.92 -1.49
C ASN A 20 6.10 31.51 -0.90
N ASP A 21 6.32 30.47 -1.69
CA ASP A 21 6.10 29.06 -1.28
C ASP A 21 7.38 28.43 -0.71
N ILE A 22 8.55 29.08 -0.84
CA ILE A 22 9.84 28.48 -0.47
C ILE A 22 9.94 28.15 1.03
N GLY A 23 9.37 28.99 1.89
CA GLY A 23 9.31 28.71 3.33
C GLY A 23 8.40 27.53 3.65
N ASP A 24 7.29 27.39 2.91
CA ASP A 24 6.38 26.26 3.07
C ASP A 24 6.98 24.94 2.58
N ALA A 25 7.79 25.00 1.52
CA ALA A 25 8.56 23.87 1.00
C ALA A 25 9.64 23.44 2.00
N GLN A 26 10.40 24.39 2.56
CA GLN A 26 11.36 24.11 3.63
C GLN A 26 10.68 23.44 4.82
N ALA A 27 9.62 24.06 5.35
CA ALA A 27 8.97 23.54 6.55
C ALA A 27 8.35 22.14 6.31
N HIS A 28 7.99 21.81 5.05
CA HIS A 28 7.59 20.46 4.68
C HIS A 28 8.78 19.49 4.66
N ASN A 29 9.85 19.82 3.93
CA ASN A 29 11.01 18.95 3.71
C ASN A 29 11.82 18.71 4.99
N GLU A 30 12.05 19.78 5.75
CA GLU A 30 12.84 19.76 6.97
C GLU A 30 12.01 19.36 8.21
N ARG A 31 10.73 19.00 7.99
CA ARG A 31 9.77 18.61 9.02
C ARG A 31 9.61 19.64 10.16
N GLU A 32 9.55 20.93 9.82
CA GLU A 32 9.42 22.05 10.77
C GLU A 32 7.96 22.41 11.10
N LYS A 33 6.96 21.85 10.41
CA LYS A 33 5.54 22.10 10.70
C LYS A 33 5.09 21.30 11.92
N GLU A 34 4.22 21.90 12.74
CA GLU A 34 3.54 21.19 13.82
C GLU A 34 2.46 20.21 13.30
N ILE A 35 1.81 20.57 12.19
CA ILE A 35 0.70 19.82 11.59
C ILE A 35 0.92 19.68 10.10
N TYR A 36 0.75 18.46 9.60
CA TYR A 36 0.85 18.13 8.17
C TYR A 36 -0.51 17.74 7.62
N SER A 37 -0.81 18.19 6.40
CA SER A 37 -1.98 17.74 5.64
C SER A 37 -1.84 16.29 5.15
N ASN A 38 -0.61 15.79 5.00
CA ASN A 38 -0.35 14.41 4.65
C ASN A 38 -0.45 13.52 5.90
N GLU A 39 -1.60 12.88 6.07
CA GLU A 39 -1.85 11.92 7.16
C GLU A 39 -0.96 10.67 7.12
N ASP A 40 -0.16 10.49 6.06
CA ASP A 40 0.74 9.35 5.92
C ASP A 40 2.12 9.61 6.56
N ILE A 41 2.43 10.86 6.93
CA ILE A 41 3.65 11.16 7.70
C ILE A 41 3.50 10.60 9.12
N ILE A 42 4.48 9.83 9.55
CA ILE A 42 4.61 9.30 10.92
C ILE A 42 5.70 10.10 11.65
N PRO A 43 5.35 11.10 12.49
CA PRO A 43 6.33 11.99 13.13
C PRO A 43 7.40 11.25 13.92
N GLU A 44 7.06 10.12 14.55
CA GLU A 44 8.01 9.30 15.32
C GLU A 44 9.13 8.72 14.43
N ARG A 45 8.93 8.68 13.11
CA ARG A 45 9.90 8.18 12.13
C ARG A 45 10.68 9.27 11.44
N SER A 46 10.39 10.55 11.64
CA SER A 46 11.09 11.64 10.95
C SER A 46 12.60 11.67 11.25
N SER A 47 13.03 11.09 12.38
CA SER A 47 14.46 10.83 12.67
C SER A 47 15.15 9.84 11.72
N LEU A 48 14.39 9.10 10.91
CA LEU A 48 14.90 8.19 9.87
C LEU A 48 15.04 8.88 8.51
N ASN A 49 14.56 10.11 8.35
CA ASN A 49 14.83 10.89 7.15
C ASN A 49 16.35 11.10 7.03
N VAL A 50 16.86 11.09 5.80
CA VAL A 50 18.30 11.15 5.55
C VAL A 50 18.61 12.37 4.71
N HIS A 51 19.37 13.29 5.29
CA HIS A 51 19.94 14.40 4.55
C HIS A 51 21.23 13.97 3.87
N PHE A 52 21.22 14.01 2.54
CA PHE A 52 22.46 13.98 1.76
C PHE A 52 23.09 15.36 1.68
N LYS A 53 22.27 16.41 1.83
CA LYS A 53 22.72 17.78 2.09
C LYS A 53 21.76 18.47 3.05
N GLU A 54 22.24 18.76 4.26
CA GLU A 54 21.50 19.58 5.23
C GLU A 54 21.56 21.07 4.85
N PRO A 55 20.46 21.81 4.99
CA PRO A 55 20.49 23.26 4.83
C PRO A 55 21.26 23.93 5.98
N THR A 56 22.03 24.98 5.67
CA THR A 56 22.82 25.72 6.67
C THR A 56 22.05 26.89 7.31
N GLY A 57 20.81 27.11 6.90
CA GLY A 57 19.91 28.17 7.31
C GLY A 57 18.60 28.04 6.53
N SER A 58 17.72 29.04 6.58
CA SER A 58 16.54 28.98 5.71
C SER A 58 16.95 29.01 4.23
N TYR A 59 16.16 28.38 3.36
CA TYR A 59 16.43 28.34 1.92
C TYR A 59 16.55 29.76 1.32
N ALA A 60 15.75 30.71 1.83
CA ALA A 60 15.81 32.11 1.44
C ALA A 60 17.12 32.80 1.90
N GLU A 61 17.55 32.56 3.14
CA GLU A 61 18.83 33.10 3.64
C GLU A 61 20.02 32.52 2.88
N MET A 62 20.01 31.22 2.60
CA MET A 62 21.05 30.57 1.80
C MET A 62 21.14 31.18 0.39
N PHE A 63 20.00 31.49 -0.24
CA PHE A 63 19.97 32.16 -1.54
C PHE A 63 20.58 33.58 -1.49
N GLU A 64 20.23 34.37 -0.49
CA GLU A 64 20.81 35.69 -0.29
C GLU A 64 22.31 35.62 0.01
N GLN A 65 22.75 34.61 0.78
CA GLN A 65 24.17 34.35 1.03
C GLN A 65 24.91 34.00 -0.27
N MET A 66 24.35 33.12 -1.11
CA MET A 66 24.95 32.78 -2.40
C MET A 66 25.08 34.00 -3.34
N LYS A 67 24.16 34.97 -3.25
CA LYS A 67 24.28 36.26 -3.96
C LYS A 67 25.40 37.13 -3.38
N ALA A 68 25.46 37.25 -2.06
CA ALA A 68 26.49 38.03 -1.36
C ALA A 68 27.90 37.49 -1.66
N ASP A 69 28.04 36.17 -1.73
CA ASP A 69 29.29 35.47 -2.02
C ASP A 69 29.64 35.43 -3.52
N ASN A 70 28.80 36.00 -4.38
CA ASN A 70 28.94 35.97 -5.85
C ASN A 70 28.98 34.56 -6.45
N ILE A 71 28.45 33.55 -5.74
CA ILE A 71 28.28 32.17 -6.25
C ILE A 71 27.22 32.17 -7.35
N ILE A 72 26.19 33.01 -7.21
CA ILE A 72 25.11 33.21 -8.18
C ILE A 72 24.90 34.69 -8.47
N SER A 73 24.30 34.98 -9.63
CA SER A 73 23.93 36.33 -10.04
C SER A 73 22.46 36.40 -10.43
N THR A 74 21.70 37.30 -9.79
CA THR A 74 20.32 37.66 -10.15
C THR A 74 20.25 38.85 -11.12
N ARG A 75 21.39 39.35 -11.61
CA ARG A 75 21.43 40.49 -12.51
C ARG A 75 20.60 40.26 -13.77
N GLY A 76 19.69 41.20 -14.04
CA GLY A 76 18.82 41.19 -15.21
C GLY A 76 17.69 40.17 -15.14
N LEU A 77 17.43 39.59 -13.96
CA LEU A 77 16.17 38.90 -13.70
C LEU A 77 15.02 39.89 -13.66
N LYS A 78 13.84 39.41 -14.06
CA LYS A 78 12.59 40.12 -13.86
C LYS A 78 12.16 39.99 -12.40
N ALA A 79 11.28 40.89 -11.94
CA ALA A 79 10.75 40.84 -10.57
C ALA A 79 9.92 39.58 -10.29
N ASP A 80 9.34 38.97 -11.31
CA ASP A 80 8.54 37.73 -11.26
C ASP A 80 9.36 36.47 -11.60
N ALA A 81 10.69 36.56 -11.60
CA ALA A 81 11.52 35.41 -11.90
C ALA A 81 11.45 34.36 -10.78
N VAL A 82 11.28 33.10 -11.15
CA VAL A 82 11.38 31.97 -10.22
C VAL A 82 12.85 31.73 -9.88
N HIS A 83 13.18 31.80 -8.59
CA HIS A 83 14.55 31.62 -8.08
C HIS A 83 14.85 30.19 -7.62
N PHE A 84 13.83 29.39 -7.32
CA PHE A 84 13.98 28.08 -6.72
C PHE A 84 13.28 27.01 -7.55
N ASN A 85 13.89 25.83 -7.58
CA ASN A 85 13.29 24.64 -8.15
C ASN A 85 13.44 23.49 -7.16
N GLU A 86 12.50 22.56 -7.19
CA GLU A 86 12.54 21.32 -6.41
C GLU A 86 12.48 20.13 -7.36
N MET A 87 13.48 19.25 -7.25
CA MET A 87 13.46 17.96 -7.90
C MET A 87 13.01 16.88 -6.93
N VAL A 88 12.11 16.01 -7.39
CA VAL A 88 11.67 14.82 -6.65
C VAL A 88 12.09 13.59 -7.42
N PHE A 89 12.89 12.74 -6.77
CA PHE A 89 13.27 11.42 -7.26
C PHE A 89 12.50 10.34 -6.51
N ASP A 90 11.93 9.41 -7.26
CA ASP A 90 10.96 8.47 -6.71
C ASP A 90 10.94 7.14 -7.48
N VAL A 91 10.63 6.06 -6.77
CA VAL A 91 10.35 4.71 -7.27
C VAL A 91 9.22 4.14 -6.41
N ASN A 92 8.42 3.22 -6.96
CA ASN A 92 7.33 2.65 -6.18
C ASN A 92 7.83 1.97 -4.88
N SER A 93 6.98 1.94 -3.85
CA SER A 93 7.34 1.34 -2.54
C SER A 93 7.68 -0.16 -2.63
N ALA A 94 7.08 -0.87 -3.60
CA ALA A 94 7.28 -2.31 -3.77
C ALA A 94 8.73 -2.65 -4.09
N TYR A 95 9.37 -1.84 -4.94
CA TYR A 95 10.77 -1.96 -5.28
C TYR A 95 11.64 -1.98 -4.02
N PHE A 96 11.48 -1.01 -3.12
CA PHE A 96 12.28 -0.96 -1.89
C PHE A 96 11.92 -2.07 -0.91
N ASP A 97 10.64 -2.39 -0.71
CA ASP A 97 10.22 -3.47 0.19
C ASP A 97 10.83 -4.83 -0.23
N ASN A 98 10.93 -5.08 -1.54
CA ASN A 98 11.51 -6.30 -2.10
C ASN A 98 13.05 -6.37 -2.00
N HIS A 99 13.73 -5.23 -1.86
CA HIS A 99 15.20 -5.13 -1.89
C HIS A 99 15.84 -4.86 -0.52
N GLY A 100 15.09 -5.03 0.57
CA GLY A 100 15.60 -4.86 1.95
C GLY A 100 15.18 -3.56 2.63
N GLY A 101 14.30 -2.78 2.01
CA GLY A 101 13.66 -1.62 2.61
C GLY A 101 14.61 -0.45 2.82
N TYR A 102 14.63 0.06 4.05
CA TYR A 102 15.26 1.34 4.40
C TYR A 102 16.72 1.49 3.97
N GLU A 103 17.59 0.52 4.28
CA GLU A 103 19.03 0.63 3.95
C GLU A 103 19.28 0.61 2.44
N TYR A 104 18.49 -0.18 1.70
CA TYR A 104 18.58 -0.21 0.24
C TYR A 104 18.09 1.11 -0.37
N ALA A 105 17.00 1.67 0.15
CA ALA A 105 16.52 2.99 -0.24
C ALA A 105 17.57 4.07 0.03
N ARG A 106 18.21 4.06 1.21
CA ARG A 106 19.27 5.02 1.56
C ARG A 106 20.41 5.01 0.53
N GLN A 107 20.91 3.82 0.16
CA GLN A 107 21.96 3.68 -0.85
C GLN A 107 21.49 4.13 -2.24
N PHE A 108 20.26 3.77 -2.62
CA PHE A 108 19.66 4.18 -3.89
C PHE A 108 19.58 5.71 -3.99
N TYR A 109 19.10 6.37 -2.95
CA TYR A 109 18.96 7.83 -2.96
C TYR A 109 20.28 8.58 -2.77
N GLU A 110 21.33 7.93 -2.25
CA GLU A 110 22.69 8.47 -2.28
C GLU A 110 23.21 8.61 -3.72
N GLU A 111 22.97 7.61 -4.58
CA GLU A 111 23.28 7.70 -6.01
C GLU A 111 22.35 8.67 -6.75
N ALA A 112 21.06 8.71 -6.38
CA ALA A 112 20.14 9.70 -6.94
C ALA A 112 20.58 11.14 -6.60
N TYR A 113 21.14 11.37 -5.42
CA TYR A 113 21.70 12.66 -5.02
C TYR A 113 22.92 13.04 -5.88
N LYS A 114 23.83 12.11 -6.15
CA LYS A 114 24.97 12.34 -7.07
C LYS A 114 24.49 12.73 -8.46
N SER A 115 23.46 12.04 -8.97
CA SER A 115 22.80 12.42 -10.23
C SER A 115 22.24 13.85 -10.16
N ALA A 116 21.59 14.22 -9.05
CA ALA A 116 21.07 15.56 -8.85
C ALA A 116 22.17 16.63 -8.88
N VAL A 117 23.32 16.39 -8.27
CA VAL A 117 24.50 17.29 -8.32
C VAL A 117 24.96 17.53 -9.76
N GLU A 118 25.06 16.47 -10.57
CA GLU A 118 25.41 16.57 -11.99
C GLU A 118 24.34 17.35 -12.79
N ILE A 119 23.07 17.03 -12.58
CA ILE A 119 21.94 17.69 -13.26
C ILE A 119 21.89 19.17 -12.92
N VAL A 120 22.08 19.53 -11.65
CA VAL A 120 22.10 20.93 -11.17
C VAL A 120 23.36 21.67 -11.64
N GLY A 121 24.46 20.96 -11.90
CA GLY A 121 25.72 21.52 -12.37
C GLY A 121 26.65 21.97 -11.25
N GLY A 122 26.48 21.40 -10.05
CA GLY A 122 27.31 21.70 -8.88
C GLY A 122 26.53 21.63 -7.58
N GLU A 123 27.13 21.01 -6.57
CA GLU A 123 26.54 20.85 -5.23
C GLU A 123 26.30 22.20 -4.55
N GLN A 124 27.14 23.21 -4.83
CA GLN A 124 27.00 24.56 -4.29
C GLN A 124 25.68 25.25 -4.64
N TYR A 125 24.94 24.76 -5.64
CA TYR A 125 23.64 25.31 -6.03
C TYR A 125 22.46 24.57 -5.42
N ILE A 126 22.69 23.44 -4.74
CA ILE A 126 21.68 22.71 -3.98
C ILE A 126 21.58 23.32 -2.58
N LEU A 127 20.37 23.64 -2.14
CA LEU A 127 20.10 24.20 -0.82
C LEU A 127 19.87 23.08 0.22
N SER A 128 19.09 22.06 -0.16
CA SER A 128 18.84 20.88 0.66
C SER A 128 18.60 19.66 -0.22
N ALA A 129 18.96 18.48 0.28
CA ALA A 129 18.62 17.20 -0.31
C ALA A 129 18.29 16.19 0.80
N VAL A 130 17.02 15.82 0.92
CA VAL A 130 16.50 14.97 2.00
C VAL A 130 15.66 13.82 1.45
N MET A 131 16.00 12.59 1.84
CA MET A 131 15.15 11.42 1.66
C MET A 131 14.14 11.36 2.79
N HIS A 132 12.85 11.39 2.45
CA HIS A 132 11.79 11.07 3.40
C HIS A 132 11.64 9.56 3.55
N ALA A 133 11.58 9.09 4.79
CA ALA A 133 11.45 7.68 5.19
C ALA A 133 10.37 7.47 6.27
N ASP A 134 9.59 8.52 6.51
CA ASP A 134 8.54 8.62 7.52
C ASP A 134 7.13 8.54 6.93
N GLU A 135 6.97 8.37 5.63
CA GLU A 135 5.66 8.30 4.97
C GLU A 135 5.20 6.85 4.77
N ILE A 136 4.07 6.47 5.37
CA ILE A 136 3.50 5.12 5.24
C ILE A 136 2.70 4.95 3.94
N ASN A 137 2.95 3.87 3.21
CA ASN A 137 2.10 3.47 2.10
C ASN A 137 0.94 2.62 2.63
N ARG A 138 -0.18 3.25 2.98
CA ARG A 138 -1.34 2.58 3.59
C ARG A 138 -1.89 1.45 2.73
N ALA A 139 -2.06 1.70 1.43
CA ALA A 139 -2.61 0.72 0.50
C ALA A 139 -1.77 -0.56 0.45
N MET A 140 -0.44 -0.42 0.39
CA MET A 140 0.46 -1.56 0.38
C MET A 140 0.57 -2.22 1.76
N SER A 141 0.53 -1.43 2.83
CA SER A 141 0.58 -1.93 4.21
C SER A 141 -0.64 -2.81 4.53
N GLU A 142 -1.83 -2.37 4.12
CA GLU A 142 -3.07 -3.15 4.24
C GLU A 142 -3.02 -4.42 3.40
N ALA A 143 -2.53 -4.34 2.16
CA ALA A 143 -2.44 -5.49 1.27
C ALA A 143 -1.48 -6.59 1.77
N LEU A 144 -0.39 -6.20 2.44
CA LEU A 144 0.62 -7.14 2.96
C LEU A 144 0.44 -7.49 4.45
N GLY A 145 -0.42 -6.77 5.18
CA GLY A 145 -0.61 -6.96 6.62
C GLY A 145 0.62 -6.61 7.47
N LYS A 146 1.51 -5.75 6.96
CA LYS A 146 2.71 -5.21 7.64
C LYS A 146 2.90 -3.75 7.24
N ASP A 147 3.60 -2.97 8.08
CA ASP A 147 3.92 -1.58 7.73
C ASP A 147 4.90 -1.53 6.54
N VAL A 148 4.51 -0.80 5.49
CA VAL A 148 5.33 -0.54 4.31
C VAL A 148 5.46 0.96 4.13
N PHE A 149 6.70 1.43 4.00
CA PHE A 149 7.01 2.85 3.87
C PHE A 149 7.27 3.25 2.43
N HIS A 150 6.99 4.51 2.12
CA HIS A 150 7.31 5.15 0.87
C HIS A 150 8.54 6.03 1.06
N TYR A 151 9.52 5.81 0.20
CA TYR A 151 10.77 6.55 0.19
C TYR A 151 10.81 7.41 -1.06
N HIS A 152 11.23 8.66 -0.92
CA HIS A 152 11.49 9.57 -2.03
C HIS A 152 12.46 10.66 -1.59
N LEU A 153 13.17 11.24 -2.55
CA LEU A 153 14.18 12.27 -2.32
C LEU A 153 13.68 13.61 -2.87
N HIS A 154 13.64 14.62 -2.01
CA HIS A 154 13.48 16.02 -2.41
C HIS A 154 14.84 16.69 -2.51
N VAL A 155 15.06 17.43 -3.59
CA VAL A 155 16.28 18.24 -3.82
C VAL A 155 15.87 19.65 -4.18
N VAL A 156 16.07 20.58 -3.26
CA VAL A 156 15.78 22.00 -3.46
C VAL A 156 17.04 22.71 -3.92
N TYR A 157 16.98 23.46 -5.02
CA TYR A 157 18.16 24.06 -5.62
C TYR A 157 17.84 25.37 -6.37
N VAL A 158 18.90 26.14 -6.65
CA VAL A 158 18.84 27.35 -7.46
C VAL A 158 19.19 27.01 -8.92
N PRO A 159 18.27 27.18 -9.89
CA PRO A 159 18.55 26.84 -11.28
C PRO A 159 19.49 27.89 -11.89
N VAL A 160 20.72 27.48 -12.20
CA VAL A 160 21.75 28.38 -12.75
C VAL A 160 22.20 27.97 -14.14
N VAL A 161 22.68 28.95 -14.90
CA VAL A 161 23.36 28.75 -16.19
C VAL A 161 24.57 29.66 -16.27
N GLU A 162 25.62 29.17 -16.91
CA GLU A 162 26.76 30.01 -17.26
C GLU A 162 26.33 31.09 -18.26
N LYS A 163 26.71 32.33 -18.01
CA LYS A 163 26.47 33.46 -18.90
C LYS A 163 27.70 34.34 -19.02
N GLN A 164 28.18 34.46 -20.24
CA GLN A 164 29.19 35.43 -20.61
C GLN A 164 28.55 36.81 -20.77
N ILE A 165 29.14 37.79 -20.11
CA ILE A 165 28.79 39.19 -20.21
C ILE A 165 29.82 39.84 -21.10
N LEU A 166 29.38 40.41 -22.20
CA LEU A 166 30.28 41.01 -23.18
C LEU A 166 30.50 42.49 -22.89
N TRP A 167 31.67 43.01 -23.28
CA TRP A 167 31.91 44.45 -23.29
C TRP A 167 30.92 45.15 -24.21
N SER A 168 30.31 46.23 -23.71
CA SER A 168 29.29 46.97 -24.45
C SER A 168 29.87 47.62 -25.70
N LYS A 169 29.02 47.89 -26.69
CA LYS A 169 29.37 48.68 -27.89
C LYS A 169 29.83 50.10 -27.55
N ARG A 170 29.58 50.58 -26.32
CA ARG A 170 29.99 51.90 -25.81
C ARG A 170 31.32 51.86 -25.05
N CYS A 171 32.02 50.72 -25.00
CA CYS A 171 33.36 50.64 -24.41
C CYS A 171 34.31 51.61 -25.13
N LYS A 172 35.13 52.36 -24.38
CA LYS A 172 36.08 53.32 -24.96
C LYS A 172 37.20 52.61 -25.73
N ASP A 173 37.67 51.49 -25.20
CA ASP A 173 38.61 50.63 -25.89
C ASP A 173 37.87 49.81 -26.96
N GLU A 174 38.24 50.03 -28.22
CA GLU A 174 37.61 49.38 -29.36
C GLU A 174 37.96 47.90 -29.45
N ALA A 175 39.16 47.51 -29.02
CA ALA A 175 39.62 46.12 -29.07
C ALA A 175 38.84 45.21 -28.11
N LEU A 176 38.28 45.79 -27.04
CA LEU A 176 37.50 45.05 -26.05
C LEU A 176 36.03 44.84 -26.46
N ARG A 177 35.46 45.66 -27.35
CA ARG A 177 34.01 45.61 -27.67
C ARG A 177 33.60 44.22 -28.19
N GLY A 178 32.56 43.65 -27.60
CA GLY A 178 32.05 42.32 -27.99
C GLY A 178 32.88 41.13 -27.48
N THR A 179 34.04 41.36 -26.84
CA THR A 179 34.78 40.32 -26.13
C THR A 179 34.14 40.04 -24.77
N VAL A 180 34.44 38.87 -24.19
CA VAL A 180 33.95 38.48 -22.87
C VAL A 180 34.58 39.36 -21.80
N LYS A 181 33.74 40.10 -21.08
CA LYS A 181 34.13 40.93 -19.93
C LYS A 181 34.22 40.10 -18.65
N GLU A 182 33.22 39.26 -18.42
CA GLU A 182 33.15 38.36 -17.27
C GLU A 182 32.20 37.21 -17.57
N THR A 183 32.40 36.09 -16.87
CA THR A 183 31.48 34.96 -16.88
C THR A 183 30.82 34.88 -15.51
N ILE A 184 29.49 34.83 -15.48
CA ILE A 184 28.71 34.71 -14.26
C ILE A 184 27.84 33.47 -14.29
N MET A 185 27.48 32.95 -13.11
CA MET A 185 26.45 31.94 -12.95
C MET A 185 25.11 32.64 -12.75
N GLN A 186 24.37 32.83 -13.84
CA GLN A 186 23.09 33.52 -13.81
C GLN A 186 22.00 32.56 -13.36
N VAL A 187 21.20 32.96 -12.37
CA VAL A 187 19.96 32.25 -12.03
C VAL A 187 19.03 32.31 -13.25
N SER A 188 18.58 31.17 -13.77
CA SER A 188 17.70 31.09 -14.93
C SER A 188 17.02 29.72 -15.07
N ARG A 189 15.79 29.62 -14.59
CA ARG A 189 14.91 28.45 -14.76
C ARG A 189 14.70 28.05 -16.22
N SER A 190 14.39 29.01 -17.10
CA SER A 190 14.06 28.71 -18.50
C SER A 190 15.26 28.22 -19.32
N LYS A 191 16.46 28.75 -19.05
CA LYS A 191 17.68 28.32 -19.73
C LYS A 191 18.26 27.05 -19.13
N LYS A 192 18.02 26.77 -17.85
CA LYS A 192 18.42 25.51 -17.22
C LYS A 192 17.80 24.31 -17.93
N TRP A 193 16.52 24.43 -18.25
CA TRP A 193 15.72 23.35 -18.83
C TRP A 193 15.54 23.51 -20.34
N LEU A 194 16.65 23.71 -21.07
CA LEU A 194 16.64 23.71 -22.54
C LEU A 194 16.48 22.29 -23.09
N SER A 195 15.76 22.17 -24.21
CA SER A 195 15.62 20.90 -24.92
C SER A 195 16.94 20.54 -25.60
N LYS A 196 17.30 19.24 -25.59
CA LYS A 196 18.52 18.72 -26.24
C LYS A 196 18.16 18.05 -27.58
N PRO A 197 19.03 18.04 -28.60
CA PRO A 197 18.82 17.23 -29.79
C PRO A 197 18.65 15.73 -29.45
N ALA A 198 17.71 15.07 -30.13
CA ALA A 198 17.60 13.62 -30.14
C ALA A 198 18.75 13.06 -30.98
N VAL A 199 19.35 11.97 -30.52
CA VAL A 199 20.47 11.31 -31.20
C VAL A 199 20.10 9.87 -31.53
N ASP A 200 20.65 9.34 -32.63
CA ASP A 200 20.53 7.93 -33.01
C ASP A 200 21.48 7.03 -32.21
N LYS A 201 21.54 5.74 -32.57
CA LYS A 201 22.41 4.74 -31.92
C LYS A 201 23.91 5.06 -32.04
N ASP A 202 24.29 5.85 -33.04
CA ASP A 202 25.68 6.26 -33.31
C ASP A 202 25.99 7.67 -32.72
N GLY A 203 25.04 8.25 -31.97
CA GLY A 203 25.18 9.57 -31.36
C GLY A 203 24.95 10.75 -32.31
N LYS A 204 24.47 10.52 -33.54
CA LYS A 204 24.21 11.60 -34.51
C LYS A 204 22.81 12.19 -34.31
N PRO A 205 22.63 13.52 -34.47
CA PRO A 205 21.31 14.13 -34.33
C PRO A 205 20.30 13.57 -35.33
N ILE A 206 19.16 13.11 -34.83
CA ILE A 206 18.02 12.72 -35.65
C ILE A 206 17.41 13.99 -36.23
N LEU A 207 17.28 14.06 -37.56
CA LEU A 207 16.74 15.22 -38.26
C LEU A 207 15.28 15.00 -38.66
N GLN A 208 14.50 16.07 -38.59
CA GLN A 208 13.16 16.15 -39.18
C GLN A 208 13.27 16.24 -40.72
N VAL A 209 12.13 16.10 -41.40
CA VAL A 209 12.02 16.24 -42.87
C VAL A 209 12.52 17.60 -43.38
N ASN A 210 12.47 18.65 -42.54
CA ASN A 210 12.95 19.99 -42.85
C ASN A 210 14.46 20.21 -42.56
N GLY A 211 15.20 19.17 -42.18
CA GLY A 211 16.63 19.23 -41.86
C GLY A 211 16.97 19.77 -40.46
N LYS A 212 15.99 20.16 -39.64
CA LYS A 212 16.23 20.57 -38.24
C LYS A 212 16.31 19.35 -37.31
N PRO A 213 17.12 19.39 -36.23
CA PRO A 213 17.13 18.31 -35.26
C PRO A 213 15.77 18.10 -34.60
N VAL A 214 15.37 16.85 -34.43
CA VAL A 214 14.31 16.45 -33.49
C VAL A 214 14.81 16.77 -32.09
N LEU A 215 14.00 17.46 -31.28
CA LEU A 215 14.38 17.84 -29.93
C LEU A 215 13.73 16.92 -28.91
N ARG A 216 14.52 16.46 -27.94
CA ARG A 216 14.03 15.86 -26.70
C ARG A 216 13.66 16.98 -25.73
N LYS A 217 12.40 16.98 -25.30
CA LYS A 217 11.88 17.91 -24.28
C LYS A 217 12.77 17.86 -23.03
N SER A 218 12.99 19.00 -22.39
CA SER A 218 13.94 19.13 -21.28
C SER A 218 13.66 18.21 -20.09
N TYR A 219 12.42 18.03 -19.67
CA TYR A 219 12.10 17.08 -18.59
C TYR A 219 12.13 15.60 -19.04
N SER A 220 12.05 15.33 -20.35
CA SER A 220 12.33 13.99 -20.89
C SER A 220 13.83 13.68 -20.80
N VAL A 221 14.68 14.70 -21.04
CA VAL A 221 16.12 14.62 -20.80
C VAL A 221 16.43 14.40 -19.32
N LEU A 222 15.77 15.11 -18.39
CA LEU A 222 15.91 14.86 -16.95
C LEU A 222 15.64 13.39 -16.59
N GLN A 223 14.53 12.83 -17.07
CA GLN A 223 14.19 11.42 -16.83
C GLN A 223 15.20 10.46 -17.45
N ASP A 224 15.74 10.79 -18.62
CA ASP A 224 16.79 9.99 -19.28
C ASP A 224 18.09 10.01 -18.48
N ASP A 225 18.55 11.21 -18.10
CA ASP A 225 19.81 11.43 -17.41
C ASP A 225 19.77 10.72 -16.03
N PHE A 226 18.66 10.84 -15.28
CA PHE A 226 18.46 10.10 -14.03
C PHE A 226 18.47 8.57 -14.23
N PHE A 227 17.67 8.07 -15.19
CA PHE A 227 17.59 6.63 -15.45
C PHE A 227 18.95 6.03 -15.83
N GLN A 228 19.71 6.69 -16.70
CA GLN A 228 21.03 6.22 -17.12
C GLN A 228 22.03 6.26 -15.98
N HIS A 229 21.98 7.28 -15.12
CA HIS A 229 22.82 7.36 -13.93
C HIS A 229 22.55 6.18 -12.98
N MET A 230 21.27 5.90 -12.66
CA MET A 230 20.92 4.78 -11.78
C MET A 230 21.32 3.42 -12.37
N ARG A 231 21.12 3.23 -13.68
CA ARG A 231 21.59 2.03 -14.40
C ARG A 231 23.11 1.87 -14.30
N ALA A 232 23.86 2.94 -14.48
CA ALA A 232 25.32 2.93 -14.40
C ALA A 232 25.82 2.65 -12.96
N ALA A 233 25.06 3.08 -11.95
CA ALA A 233 25.32 2.78 -10.54
C ALA A 233 24.96 1.34 -10.12
N GLY A 234 24.39 0.53 -11.03
CA GLY A 234 24.11 -0.90 -10.80
C GLY A 234 22.64 -1.25 -10.59
N TYR A 235 21.74 -0.28 -10.58
CA TYR A 235 20.29 -0.51 -10.47
C TYR A 235 19.70 -0.91 -11.83
N THR A 236 19.84 -2.18 -12.18
CA THR A 236 19.55 -2.72 -13.52
C THR A 236 18.16 -3.38 -13.67
N ASP A 237 17.36 -3.32 -12.64
CA ASP A 237 16.02 -3.91 -12.51
C ASP A 237 14.92 -2.85 -12.44
N VAL A 238 15.28 -1.57 -12.53
CA VAL A 238 14.35 -0.46 -12.78
C VAL A 238 14.28 -0.10 -14.26
N GLU A 239 13.14 0.41 -14.68
CA GLU A 239 12.89 0.95 -16.01
C GLU A 239 12.71 2.48 -16.00
N ARG A 240 13.00 3.11 -17.13
CA ARG A 240 12.59 4.49 -17.37
C ARG A 240 11.05 4.58 -17.36
N GLY A 241 10.49 5.68 -16.86
CA GLY A 241 9.11 6.04 -17.13
C GLY A 241 8.77 6.02 -18.64
N GLU A 242 7.50 5.92 -18.99
CA GLU A 242 7.08 5.89 -20.40
C GLU A 242 7.42 7.20 -21.12
N ARG A 243 7.96 7.10 -22.34
CA ARG A 243 8.22 8.27 -23.19
C ARG A 243 6.92 8.78 -23.78
N ASP A 244 6.78 10.10 -23.82
CA ASP A 244 5.59 10.77 -24.37
C ASP A 244 4.26 10.34 -23.72
N SER A 245 4.34 9.88 -22.46
CA SER A 245 3.19 9.60 -21.61
C SER A 245 2.20 10.78 -21.59
N THR A 246 0.92 10.48 -21.78
CA THR A 246 -0.18 11.45 -21.72
C THR A 246 -0.80 11.57 -20.33
N GLU A 247 -0.26 10.86 -19.34
CA GLU A 247 -0.69 10.92 -17.94
C GLU A 247 -0.57 12.35 -17.38
N GLU A 248 -1.62 12.83 -16.73
CA GLU A 248 -1.60 14.10 -16.03
C GLU A 248 -1.04 13.92 -14.61
N HIS A 249 -0.24 14.88 -14.16
CA HIS A 249 0.22 14.88 -12.78
C HIS A 249 -0.92 15.24 -11.84
N LEU A 250 -1.21 14.34 -10.90
CA LEU A 250 -2.13 14.58 -9.80
C LEU A 250 -1.34 14.99 -8.55
N THR A 251 -1.86 15.95 -7.79
CA THR A 251 -1.36 16.21 -6.43
C THR A 251 -1.55 14.98 -5.55
N VAL A 252 -0.82 14.88 -4.44
CA VAL A 252 -0.93 13.74 -3.51
C VAL A 252 -2.38 13.49 -3.09
N THR A 253 -3.11 14.55 -2.72
CA THR A 253 -4.54 14.46 -2.35
C THR A 253 -5.41 13.99 -3.52
N GLN A 254 -5.22 14.55 -4.72
CA GLN A 254 -5.98 14.13 -5.92
C GLN A 254 -5.73 12.66 -6.25
N PHE A 255 -4.47 12.22 -6.14
CA PHE A 255 -4.09 10.83 -6.37
C PHE A 255 -4.74 9.89 -5.35
N LYS A 256 -4.71 10.23 -4.05
CA LYS A 256 -5.38 9.45 -2.99
C LYS A 256 -6.88 9.35 -3.23
N VAL A 257 -7.55 10.46 -3.55
CA VAL A 257 -8.98 10.47 -3.87
C VAL A 257 -9.29 9.59 -5.08
N ALA A 258 -8.48 9.65 -6.14
CA ALA A 258 -8.66 8.81 -7.32
C ALA A 258 -8.50 7.31 -6.97
N LYS A 259 -7.53 6.96 -6.12
CA LYS A 259 -7.31 5.58 -5.67
C LYS A 259 -8.42 5.07 -4.76
N GLU A 260 -8.88 5.87 -3.81
CA GLU A 260 -10.01 5.49 -2.95
C GLU A 260 -11.31 5.34 -3.75
N LYS A 261 -11.54 6.20 -4.74
CA LYS A 261 -12.68 6.03 -5.66
C LYS A 261 -12.58 4.71 -6.43
N GLN A 262 -11.41 4.38 -6.97
CA GLN A 262 -11.18 3.10 -7.65
C GLN A 262 -11.39 1.90 -6.71
N ARG A 263 -10.94 2.00 -5.46
CA ARG A 263 -11.15 0.97 -4.43
C ARG A 263 -12.63 0.81 -4.10
N LEU A 264 -13.36 1.91 -3.93
CA LEU A 264 -14.79 1.91 -3.66
C LEU A 264 -15.57 1.29 -4.82
N GLU A 265 -15.22 1.61 -6.06
CA GLU A 265 -15.80 0.99 -7.26
C GLU A 265 -15.55 -0.53 -7.29
N ALA A 266 -14.34 -0.98 -6.97
CA ALA A 266 -14.00 -2.40 -6.90
C ALA A 266 -14.77 -3.14 -5.79
N VAL A 267 -14.84 -2.58 -4.59
CA VAL A 267 -15.61 -3.16 -3.46
C VAL A 267 -17.10 -3.17 -3.78
N THR A 268 -17.62 -2.13 -4.43
CA THR A 268 -19.03 -2.07 -4.87
C THR A 268 -19.32 -3.14 -5.92
N ALA A 269 -18.41 -3.34 -6.89
CA ALA A 269 -18.54 -4.41 -7.88
C ALA A 269 -18.50 -5.80 -7.22
N GLU A 270 -17.61 -6.02 -6.25
CA GLU A 270 -17.58 -7.26 -5.47
C GLU A 270 -18.86 -7.46 -4.66
N LEU A 271 -19.37 -6.43 -3.99
CA LEU A 271 -20.64 -6.48 -3.26
C LEU A 271 -21.81 -6.81 -4.17
N ASN A 272 -21.91 -6.15 -5.34
CA ASN A 272 -22.96 -6.45 -6.32
C ASN A 272 -22.85 -7.90 -6.83
N GLN A 273 -21.63 -8.41 -7.02
CA GLN A 273 -21.40 -9.81 -7.40
C GLN A 273 -21.81 -10.77 -6.27
N LYS A 274 -21.50 -10.45 -5.01
CA LYS A 274 -21.91 -11.23 -3.84
C LYS A 274 -23.41 -11.16 -3.60
N GLU A 275 -24.04 -10.02 -3.85
CA GLU A 275 -25.47 -9.81 -3.76
C GLU A 275 -26.20 -10.61 -4.85
N ALA A 276 -25.72 -10.58 -6.09
CA ALA A 276 -26.24 -11.45 -7.15
C ALA A 276 -26.07 -12.94 -6.82
N GLN A 277 -24.93 -13.34 -6.25
CA GLN A 277 -24.72 -14.72 -5.76
C GLN A 277 -25.65 -15.09 -4.59
N LEU A 278 -25.96 -14.14 -3.70
CA LEU A 278 -26.92 -14.32 -2.61
C LEU A 278 -28.34 -14.44 -3.15
N ASP A 279 -28.72 -13.63 -4.14
CA ASP A 279 -30.04 -13.68 -4.78
C ASP A 279 -30.23 -14.99 -5.56
N ASP A 280 -29.20 -15.45 -6.27
CA ASP A 280 -29.15 -16.79 -6.89
C ASP A 280 -29.26 -17.92 -5.85
N THR A 281 -28.63 -17.76 -4.67
CA THR A 281 -28.72 -18.73 -3.58
C THR A 281 -30.12 -18.75 -2.95
N THR A 282 -30.79 -17.60 -2.92
CA THR A 282 -32.16 -17.43 -2.40
C THR A 282 -33.18 -18.02 -3.37
N GLN A 283 -33.02 -17.80 -4.68
CA GLN A 283 -33.80 -18.45 -5.72
C GLN A 283 -33.56 -19.96 -5.79
N ALA A 284 -32.33 -20.43 -5.60
CA ALA A 284 -32.02 -21.86 -5.49
C ALA A 284 -32.65 -22.50 -4.25
N ALA A 285 -32.67 -21.79 -3.11
CA ALA A 285 -33.35 -22.21 -1.89
C ALA A 285 -34.88 -22.23 -2.07
N GLU A 286 -35.46 -21.27 -2.79
CA GLU A 286 -36.90 -21.25 -3.11
C GLU A 286 -37.30 -22.31 -4.13
N LYS A 287 -36.48 -22.57 -5.15
CA LYS A 287 -36.67 -23.67 -6.10
C LYS A 287 -36.57 -25.02 -5.41
N LYS A 288 -35.57 -25.21 -4.53
CA LYS A 288 -35.46 -26.39 -3.66
C LYS A 288 -36.65 -26.52 -2.71
N LYS A 289 -37.17 -25.41 -2.16
CA LYS A 289 -38.36 -25.38 -1.28
C LYS A 289 -39.65 -25.71 -2.05
N GLN A 290 -39.78 -25.28 -3.30
CA GLN A 290 -40.89 -25.65 -4.19
C GLN A 290 -40.78 -27.12 -4.61
N GLU A 291 -39.59 -27.60 -4.96
CA GLU A 291 -39.31 -29.03 -5.19
C GLU A 291 -39.66 -29.84 -3.93
N LEU A 292 -39.29 -29.39 -2.73
CA LEU A 292 -39.62 -30.03 -1.45
C LEU A 292 -41.14 -30.04 -1.17
N LYS A 293 -41.86 -28.96 -1.51
CA LYS A 293 -43.32 -28.91 -1.43
C LYS A 293 -43.98 -29.85 -2.44
N SER A 294 -43.45 -29.94 -3.65
CA SER A 294 -43.95 -30.86 -4.68
C SER A 294 -43.67 -32.31 -4.31
N LEU A 295 -42.49 -32.60 -3.74
CA LEU A 295 -42.16 -33.89 -3.16
C LEU A 295 -43.09 -34.20 -1.99
N GLN A 296 -43.31 -33.27 -1.04
CA GLN A 296 -44.25 -33.46 0.07
C GLN A 296 -45.70 -33.66 -0.40
N ALA A 297 -46.13 -33.01 -1.49
CA ALA A 297 -47.44 -33.22 -2.08
C ALA A 297 -47.55 -34.59 -2.77
N GLN A 298 -46.49 -35.02 -3.47
CA GLN A 298 -46.41 -36.38 -4.03
C GLN A 298 -46.27 -37.44 -2.94
N THR A 299 -45.59 -37.17 -1.83
CA THR A 299 -45.53 -38.06 -0.66
C THR A 299 -46.86 -38.10 0.07
N LYS A 300 -47.61 -36.99 0.16
CA LYS A 300 -49.00 -36.94 0.67
C LYS A 300 -49.99 -37.65 -0.23
N ALA A 301 -49.80 -37.59 -1.55
CA ALA A 301 -50.56 -38.38 -2.52
C ALA A 301 -50.20 -39.88 -2.45
N ALA A 302 -48.93 -40.21 -2.21
CA ALA A 302 -48.47 -41.58 -1.98
C ALA A 302 -48.85 -42.14 -0.58
N THR A 303 -49.04 -41.26 0.42
CA THR A 303 -49.63 -41.59 1.73
C THR A 303 -51.16 -41.43 1.76
N GLY A 304 -51.79 -41.12 0.62
CA GLY A 304 -53.23 -41.27 0.39
C GLY A 304 -53.67 -42.72 0.17
N ILE A 305 -52.73 -43.67 0.17
CA ILE A 305 -52.97 -45.11 0.33
C ILE A 305 -52.31 -45.57 1.64
N ALA A 306 -52.43 -44.75 2.70
CA ALA A 306 -52.14 -45.18 4.05
C ALA A 306 -53.34 -46.01 4.55
N VAL A 307 -53.13 -47.32 4.55
CA VAL A 307 -53.94 -48.31 5.26
C VAL A 307 -54.32 -47.75 6.63
N THR A 308 -55.60 -47.55 6.87
CA THR A 308 -56.13 -46.99 8.12
C THR A 308 -55.90 -47.96 9.28
N VAL A 309 -55.89 -47.48 10.53
CA VAL A 309 -55.75 -48.32 11.73
C VAL A 309 -56.73 -49.50 11.74
N GLN A 310 -57.91 -49.33 11.14
CA GLN A 310 -58.91 -50.39 10.92
C GLN A 310 -58.48 -51.51 9.98
N GLU A 311 -57.64 -51.22 8.99
CA GLU A 311 -57.13 -52.23 8.04
C GLU A 311 -55.95 -53.01 8.64
N LEU A 312 -55.18 -52.41 9.55
CA LEU A 312 -54.17 -53.14 10.36
C LEU A 312 -54.81 -54.03 11.43
N GLU A 313 -55.91 -53.60 12.03
CA GLU A 313 -56.67 -54.39 13.03
C GLU A 313 -57.47 -55.55 12.43
N SER A 314 -57.73 -55.52 11.11
CA SER A 314 -58.43 -56.59 10.38
C SER A 314 -57.50 -57.59 9.68
N MET A 315 -56.18 -57.35 9.69
CA MET A 315 -55.17 -58.28 9.17
C MET A 315 -54.94 -59.44 10.15
N GLY A 316 -54.88 -60.66 9.59
CA GLY A 316 -54.67 -61.87 10.38
C GLY A 316 -55.98 -62.42 10.96
N LYS A 317 -56.57 -63.41 10.29
CA LYS A 317 -57.75 -64.11 10.82
C LYS A 317 -57.30 -65.20 11.78
N LYS A 318 -58.00 -65.32 12.92
CA LYS A 318 -57.86 -66.49 13.81
C LYS A 318 -58.35 -67.72 13.05
N SER A 319 -57.47 -68.70 12.90
CA SER A 319 -57.88 -70.05 12.51
C SER A 319 -58.74 -70.67 13.62
N PHE A 320 -59.55 -71.68 13.28
CA PHE A 320 -60.42 -72.38 14.22
C PHE A 320 -59.69 -72.97 15.44
N THR A 321 -58.37 -73.19 15.33
CA THR A 321 -57.48 -73.67 16.41
C THR A 321 -56.78 -72.56 17.20
N GLY A 322 -57.11 -71.28 16.98
CA GLY A 322 -56.64 -70.15 17.78
C GLY A 322 -55.38 -69.43 17.29
N ASN A 323 -54.67 -69.96 16.29
CA ASN A 323 -53.48 -69.31 15.72
C ASN A 323 -53.88 -68.24 14.70
N ILE A 324 -53.18 -67.10 14.69
CA ILE A 324 -53.37 -66.02 13.71
C ILE A 324 -52.63 -66.38 12.43
N VAL A 325 -53.34 -66.40 11.29
CA VAL A 325 -52.77 -66.69 9.97
C VAL A 325 -52.78 -65.41 9.15
N LEU A 326 -51.59 -64.98 8.73
CA LEU A 326 -51.38 -63.84 7.83
C LEU A 326 -51.10 -64.34 6.41
N THR A 327 -51.63 -63.66 5.41
CA THR A 327 -51.29 -63.91 4.00
C THR A 327 -49.87 -63.39 3.68
N PRO A 328 -49.21 -63.90 2.62
CA PRO A 328 -47.87 -63.46 2.23
C PRO A 328 -47.76 -61.96 1.97
N ASP A 329 -48.79 -61.35 1.38
CA ASP A 329 -48.82 -59.92 1.09
C ASP A 329 -49.04 -59.07 2.35
N GLU A 330 -49.86 -59.53 3.31
CA GLU A 330 -49.99 -58.88 4.63
C GLU A 330 -48.67 -58.93 5.40
N CYS A 331 -47.96 -60.07 5.35
CA CYS A 331 -46.65 -60.21 6.00
C CYS A 331 -45.58 -59.33 5.35
N ARG A 332 -45.60 -59.17 4.02
CA ARG A 332 -44.68 -58.30 3.28
C ARG A 332 -44.96 -56.82 3.56
N THR A 333 -46.23 -56.46 3.67
CA THR A 333 -46.69 -55.11 4.03
C THR A 333 -46.27 -54.73 5.45
N LEU A 334 -46.47 -55.61 6.43
CA LEU A 334 -46.03 -55.42 7.81
C LEU A 334 -44.50 -55.29 7.93
N LYS A 335 -43.75 -56.12 7.19
CA LYS A 335 -42.28 -56.09 7.17
C LYS A 335 -41.73 -54.78 6.60
N ASN A 336 -42.31 -54.28 5.50
CA ASN A 336 -41.89 -53.03 4.88
C ASN A 336 -42.18 -51.82 5.79
N TYR A 337 -43.31 -51.82 6.50
CA TYR A 337 -43.68 -50.75 7.43
C TYR A 337 -42.80 -50.74 8.69
N ALA A 338 -42.41 -51.93 9.18
CA ALA A 338 -41.45 -52.03 10.28
C ALA A 338 -40.10 -51.44 9.89
N VAL A 339 -39.57 -51.79 8.71
CA VAL A 339 -38.26 -51.31 8.23
C VAL A 339 -38.24 -49.79 7.99
N SER A 340 -39.29 -49.21 7.40
CA SER A 340 -39.38 -47.76 7.19
C SER A 340 -39.52 -46.98 8.50
N SER A 341 -40.29 -47.48 9.47
CA SER A 341 -40.44 -46.84 10.79
C SER A 341 -39.12 -46.79 11.58
N PHE A 342 -38.28 -47.82 11.47
CA PHE A 342 -36.95 -47.83 12.12
C PHE A 342 -35.96 -46.88 11.44
N ALA A 343 -35.96 -46.81 10.10
CA ALA A 343 -35.08 -45.91 9.35
C ALA A 343 -35.41 -44.43 9.60
N GLU A 344 -36.70 -44.07 9.58
CA GLU A 344 -37.15 -42.69 9.84
C GLU A 344 -36.91 -42.27 11.30
N LYS A 345 -37.13 -43.17 12.27
CA LYS A 345 -36.80 -42.91 13.67
C LYS A 345 -35.29 -42.70 13.88
N ALA A 346 -34.45 -43.46 13.18
CA ALA A 346 -33.00 -43.34 13.29
C ALA A 346 -32.47 -42.02 12.69
N GLU A 347 -33.01 -41.57 11.55
CA GLU A 347 -32.61 -40.28 10.97
C GLU A 347 -33.10 -39.10 11.80
N LYS A 348 -34.35 -39.12 12.27
CA LYS A 348 -34.88 -38.07 13.15
C LYS A 348 -34.04 -37.94 14.43
N LEU A 349 -33.64 -39.07 15.01
CA LEU A 349 -32.78 -39.09 16.19
C LEU A 349 -31.39 -38.50 15.90
N LYS A 350 -30.78 -38.80 14.75
CA LYS A 350 -29.49 -38.21 14.33
C LYS A 350 -29.56 -36.70 14.16
N TYR A 351 -30.59 -36.19 13.47
CA TYR A 351 -30.76 -34.75 13.28
C TYR A 351 -31.06 -34.02 14.59
N GLN A 352 -31.85 -34.64 15.47
CA GLN A 352 -32.13 -34.10 16.79
C GLN A 352 -30.85 -34.04 17.67
N GLN A 353 -29.99 -35.05 17.61
CA GLN A 353 -28.70 -35.05 18.30
C GLN A 353 -27.73 -33.97 17.77
N LYS A 354 -27.65 -33.78 16.45
CA LYS A 354 -26.85 -32.70 15.84
C LYS A 354 -27.34 -31.32 16.26
N TYR A 355 -28.65 -31.11 16.26
CA TYR A 355 -29.26 -29.86 16.70
C TYR A 355 -28.95 -29.56 18.17
N GLU A 356 -29.13 -30.54 19.06
CA GLU A 356 -28.83 -30.34 20.49
C GLU A 356 -27.33 -30.11 20.76
N THR A 357 -26.44 -30.71 19.96
CA THR A 357 -24.99 -30.48 20.06
C THR A 357 -24.64 -29.06 19.63
N ALA A 358 -25.11 -28.61 18.47
CA ALA A 358 -24.87 -27.26 17.98
C ALA A 358 -25.42 -26.18 18.93
N LYS A 359 -26.58 -26.45 19.55
CA LYS A 359 -27.17 -25.56 20.55
C LYS A 359 -26.34 -25.46 21.83
N LYS A 360 -25.77 -26.57 22.30
CA LYS A 360 -24.85 -26.58 23.45
C LYS A 360 -23.56 -25.82 23.13
N ASP A 361 -22.97 -26.04 21.96
CA ASP A 361 -21.73 -25.38 21.56
C ASP A 361 -21.92 -23.86 21.43
N ALA A 362 -23.02 -23.41 20.81
CA ALA A 362 -23.37 -22.00 20.75
C ALA A 362 -23.54 -21.38 22.15
N GLY A 363 -24.15 -22.11 23.09
CA GLY A 363 -24.27 -21.70 24.48
C GLY A 363 -22.92 -21.60 25.21
N VAL A 364 -21.98 -22.50 24.94
CA VAL A 364 -20.63 -22.47 25.51
C VAL A 364 -19.84 -21.26 24.97
N TRP A 365 -19.89 -21.00 23.67
CA TRP A 365 -19.23 -19.86 23.06
C TRP A 365 -19.80 -18.53 23.54
N LYS A 366 -21.12 -18.43 23.67
CA LYS A 366 -21.78 -17.25 24.25
C LYS A 366 -21.30 -16.97 25.67
N LYS A 367 -21.27 -17.98 26.55
CA LYS A 367 -20.76 -17.83 27.93
C LYS A 367 -19.28 -17.46 27.99
N ARG A 368 -18.45 -18.00 27.10
CA ARG A 368 -17.02 -17.64 27.00
C ARG A 368 -16.85 -16.19 26.58
N TYR A 369 -17.63 -15.74 25.60
CA TYR A 369 -17.60 -14.36 25.14
C TYR A 369 -18.05 -13.38 26.23
N GLU A 370 -19.18 -13.64 26.88
CA GLU A 370 -19.70 -12.80 27.98
C GLU A 370 -18.70 -12.73 29.14
N LYS A 371 -18.08 -13.85 29.52
CA LYS A 371 -17.05 -13.88 30.56
C LYS A 371 -15.79 -13.11 30.16
N LEU A 372 -15.34 -13.22 28.90
CA LEU A 372 -14.19 -12.47 28.40
C LEU A 372 -14.48 -10.96 28.44
N LEU A 373 -15.70 -10.56 28.05
CA LEU A 373 -16.13 -9.17 28.06
C LEU A 373 -16.18 -8.62 29.49
N GLU A 374 -16.73 -9.37 30.45
CA GLU A 374 -16.73 -9.00 31.87
C GLU A 374 -15.31 -8.86 32.44
N GLN A 375 -14.41 -9.78 32.09
CA GLN A 375 -12.99 -9.70 32.49
C GLN A 375 -12.26 -8.52 31.88
N ALA A 376 -12.62 -8.13 30.64
CA ALA A 376 -12.04 -6.99 29.95
C ALA A 376 -12.67 -5.65 30.34
N GLN A 377 -13.83 -5.65 31.00
CA GLN A 377 -14.60 -4.44 31.30
C GLN A 377 -13.81 -3.41 32.14
N PRO A 378 -13.08 -3.78 33.21
CA PRO A 378 -12.28 -2.81 33.97
C PRO A 378 -11.17 -2.16 33.13
N TYR A 379 -10.61 -2.90 32.17
CA TYR A 379 -9.63 -2.35 31.23
C TYR A 379 -10.29 -1.38 30.24
N LEU A 380 -11.42 -1.76 29.66
CA LEU A 380 -12.18 -0.90 28.74
C LEU A 380 -12.64 0.40 29.42
N ASP A 381 -13.06 0.32 30.68
CA ASP A 381 -13.45 1.48 31.49
C ASP A 381 -12.24 2.37 31.83
N ALA A 382 -11.11 1.76 32.18
CA ALA A 382 -9.87 2.49 32.43
C ALA A 382 -9.32 3.19 31.18
N VAL A 383 -9.40 2.55 30.01
CA VAL A 383 -9.01 3.15 28.71
C VAL A 383 -9.90 4.34 28.37
N LYS A 384 -11.20 4.28 28.67
CA LYS A 384 -12.10 5.41 28.45
C LYS A 384 -11.81 6.60 29.38
N LEU A 385 -11.44 6.33 30.64
CA LEU A 385 -11.20 7.37 31.65
C LEU A 385 -9.80 8.00 31.56
N ALA A 386 -8.76 7.22 31.25
CA ALA A 386 -7.37 7.68 31.25
C ALA A 386 -6.50 6.88 30.25
N PRO A 387 -6.75 7.02 28.93
CA PRO A 387 -6.15 6.17 27.89
C PRO A 387 -4.61 6.17 27.93
N GLU A 388 -3.99 7.35 28.07
CA GLU A 388 -2.53 7.49 28.07
C GLU A 388 -1.87 6.86 29.30
N ARG A 389 -2.50 6.95 30.48
CA ARG A 389 -1.95 6.35 31.71
C ARG A 389 -2.05 4.83 31.68
N VAL A 390 -3.14 4.29 31.13
CA VAL A 390 -3.32 2.85 30.95
C VAL A 390 -2.33 2.28 29.93
N ARG A 391 -2.13 2.99 28.80
CA ARG A 391 -1.12 2.64 27.79
C ARG A 391 0.29 2.62 28.37
N ALA A 392 0.67 3.65 29.14
CA ALA A 392 1.96 3.71 29.81
C ALA A 392 2.17 2.57 30.84
N PHE A 393 1.14 2.27 31.63
CA PHE A 393 1.17 1.15 32.59
C PHE A 393 1.34 -0.21 31.90
N LEU A 394 0.59 -0.48 30.84
CA LEU A 394 0.71 -1.73 30.07
C LEU A 394 2.09 -1.87 29.43
N ASN A 395 2.62 -0.79 28.84
CA ASN A 395 3.98 -0.80 28.29
C ASN A 395 5.01 -1.13 29.37
N ALA A 396 4.93 -0.52 30.56
CA ALA A 396 5.85 -0.84 31.65
C ALA A 396 5.75 -2.31 32.13
N VAL A 397 4.53 -2.87 32.22
CA VAL A 397 4.30 -4.27 32.63
C VAL A 397 4.82 -5.25 31.56
N LEU A 398 4.55 -5.00 30.29
CA LEU A 398 5.01 -5.84 29.18
C LEU A 398 6.54 -5.84 29.04
N THR A 399 7.18 -4.70 29.26
CA THR A 399 8.65 -4.59 29.25
C THR A 399 9.28 -5.36 30.42
N ARG A 400 8.71 -5.28 31.63
CA ARG A 400 9.15 -6.08 32.79
C ARG A 400 8.94 -7.59 32.63
N GLY A 401 7.94 -8.00 31.86
CA GLY A 401 7.67 -9.40 31.55
C GLY A 401 8.72 -10.03 30.63
N LYS A 402 9.26 -9.24 29.69
CA LYS A 402 10.36 -9.65 28.79
C LYS A 402 11.67 -9.85 29.56
N GLU A 403 12.01 -8.96 30.49
CA GLU A 403 13.23 -9.06 31.30
C GLU A 403 13.30 -10.32 32.18
N LYS A 404 12.16 -10.90 32.60
CA LYS A 404 12.13 -12.13 33.43
C LYS A 404 12.28 -13.43 32.63
N GLN A 405 12.05 -13.43 31.31
CA GLN A 405 12.24 -14.62 30.48
C GLN A 405 13.70 -14.83 30.07
N ASP A 406 14.55 -13.81 30.18
CA ASP A 406 15.96 -13.82 29.78
C ASP A 406 16.94 -14.20 30.91
N ILE A 407 16.48 -14.82 32.01
CA ILE A 407 17.39 -15.40 33.02
C ILE A 407 17.95 -16.74 32.48
N PRO A 408 19.28 -16.90 32.27
CA PRO A 408 19.85 -18.12 31.72
C PRO A 408 19.63 -19.32 32.65
N GLN A 409 18.95 -20.35 32.16
CA GLN A 409 18.93 -21.67 32.80
C GLN A 409 20.33 -22.29 32.69
N GLU A 410 21.12 -22.20 33.76
CA GLU A 410 22.42 -22.87 33.85
C GLU A 410 22.25 -24.39 33.68
N ARG A 411 22.86 -24.91 32.60
CA ARG A 411 22.96 -26.34 32.29
C ARG A 411 23.93 -27.04 33.26
N GLY A 412 23.42 -27.50 34.40
CA GLY A 412 24.09 -28.49 35.25
C GLY A 412 23.69 -29.92 34.93
N ARG A 413 24.19 -30.49 33.82
CA ARG A 413 23.95 -31.90 33.45
C ARG A 413 24.95 -32.81 34.18
N LYS A 414 24.56 -33.41 35.31
CA LYS A 414 25.22 -34.63 35.84
C LYS A 414 24.34 -35.83 35.53
N ARG A 415 24.77 -36.62 34.54
CA ARG A 415 24.30 -37.99 34.27
C ARG A 415 24.57 -38.85 35.52
N LYS A 416 23.53 -39.53 36.02
CA LYS A 416 23.69 -40.83 36.68
C LYS A 416 22.84 -41.84 35.92
N GLU A 417 23.52 -42.84 35.39
CA GLU A 417 22.93 -44.08 34.90
C GLU A 417 22.22 -44.81 36.04
N SER A 418 21.06 -45.39 35.74
CA SER A 418 20.63 -46.64 36.36
C SER A 418 19.66 -47.35 35.43
N THR A 419 20.19 -48.39 34.79
CA THR A 419 19.51 -49.61 34.33
C THR A 419 18.28 -49.97 35.15
N ILE A 420 17.18 -50.28 34.48
CA ILE A 420 16.24 -51.30 34.96
C ILE A 420 15.89 -52.18 33.77
N ASP A 421 16.33 -53.43 33.88
CA ASP A 421 15.91 -54.58 33.12
C ASP A 421 14.84 -55.32 33.96
N ARG A 422 13.87 -55.93 33.26
CA ARG A 422 12.64 -56.63 33.69
C ARG A 422 11.35 -55.82 33.82
#